data_AF-A0A2N4YP15-F1
#
_entry.id   AF-A0A2N4YP15-F1
#
_cell.length_a   1.000
_cell.length_b   1.000
_cell.length_c   1.000
_cell.angle_alpha   90.00
_cell.angle_beta   90.00
_cell.angle_gamma   90.00
#
_symmetry.space_group_name_H-M   'P 1'
#
loop_
_entity.id
_entity.type
_entity.pdbx_description
1 polymer ?
#
loop_
_entity_poly.entity_id
_entity_poly.type
_entity_poly.pdbx_seq_one_letter_code
_entity_poly.pdbx_strand_id
1 'polypeptide(L)'
;SLGRLEALAVQLAGMPGLGGQPQVAKKALLVMCADHGVWDEGVAISPKAVTAIQAANMTRGTTGVCVLAAQAGAQVHVIDVGIDSEPLPGVVNMRVARGCGNIARGPAMTREQGQELLLEVMRYTRALAQEGVTLFGVGELGMANTTPAAAIVSVLTGSDAQEVVGIGANLPLAKVGNKVEVVRR
;
A
#
# COMPACT_ATOMS: atom_id res chain seq x y z
N SER A 1 20.46 -9.78 -26.96
CA SER A 1 21.19 -8.50 -26.82
C SER A 1 20.40 -7.45 -26.03
N LEU A 2 19.11 -7.67 -25.77
CA LEU A 2 18.23 -6.79 -25.01
C LEU A 2 18.10 -7.20 -23.52
N GLY A 3 18.74 -8.31 -23.11
CA GLY A 3 18.96 -8.67 -21.71
C GLY A 3 17.67 -8.83 -20.91
N ARG A 4 17.50 -8.03 -19.85
CA ARG A 4 16.34 -8.11 -18.94
C ARG A 4 15.00 -7.86 -19.64
N LEU A 5 14.98 -7.18 -20.79
CA LEU A 5 13.76 -6.98 -21.56
C LEU A 5 13.28 -8.28 -22.22
N GLU A 6 14.20 -9.12 -22.70
CA GLU A 6 13.87 -10.46 -23.24
C GLU A 6 13.28 -11.34 -22.12
N ALA A 7 13.91 -11.34 -20.95
CA ALA A 7 13.42 -12.07 -19.78
C ALA A 7 12.03 -11.60 -19.34
N LEU A 8 11.76 -10.29 -19.36
CA LEU A 8 10.45 -9.74 -19.05
C LEU A 8 9.38 -10.19 -20.06
N ALA A 9 9.68 -10.17 -21.36
CA ALA A 9 8.75 -10.64 -22.39
C ALA A 9 8.40 -12.12 -22.20
N VAL A 10 9.37 -12.97 -21.88
CA VAL A 10 9.16 -14.40 -21.57
C VAL A 10 8.29 -14.55 -20.31
N GLN A 11 8.55 -13.79 -19.26
CA GLN A 11 7.77 -13.82 -18.04
C GLN A 11 6.30 -13.47 -18.30
N LEU A 12 6.04 -12.41 -19.07
CA LEU A 12 4.67 -12.01 -19.45
C LEU A 12 3.97 -13.07 -20.30
N ALA A 13 4.66 -13.66 -21.27
CA ALA A 13 4.10 -14.74 -22.09
C ALA A 13 3.68 -15.97 -21.26
N GLY A 14 4.35 -16.21 -20.12
CA GLY A 14 4.02 -17.28 -19.18
C GLY A 14 2.80 -17.02 -18.28
N MET A 15 2.23 -15.81 -18.28
CA MET A 15 1.05 -15.49 -17.47
C MET A 15 -0.24 -15.88 -18.22
N PRO A 16 -1.03 -16.87 -17.75
CA PRO A 16 -2.19 -17.37 -18.50
C PRO A 16 -3.25 -16.30 -18.80
N GLY A 17 -3.40 -15.32 -17.90
CA GLY A 17 -4.32 -14.18 -18.09
C GLY A 17 -3.99 -13.28 -19.29
N LEU A 18 -2.81 -13.43 -19.90
CA LEU A 18 -2.38 -12.70 -21.09
C LEU A 18 -2.50 -13.51 -22.38
N GLY A 19 -2.99 -14.75 -22.34
CA GLY A 19 -3.25 -15.55 -23.55
C GLY A 19 -1.99 -16.04 -24.27
N GLY A 20 -0.87 -16.21 -23.56
CA GLY A 20 0.37 -16.77 -24.10
C GLY A 20 1.23 -15.78 -24.91
N GLN A 21 0.90 -14.49 -24.88
CA GLN A 21 1.66 -13.43 -25.56
C GLN A 21 1.93 -12.26 -24.61
N PRO A 22 3.08 -11.57 -24.72
CA PRO A 22 3.38 -10.39 -23.92
C PRO A 22 2.55 -9.20 -24.41
N GLN A 23 1.37 -9.00 -23.80
CA GLN A 23 0.46 -7.90 -24.13
C GLN A 23 0.08 -7.08 -22.90
N VAL A 24 -0.13 -5.78 -23.10
CA VAL A 24 -0.63 -4.85 -22.09
C VAL A 24 -1.75 -4.01 -22.71
N ALA A 25 -2.96 -4.17 -22.19
CA ALA A 25 -4.16 -3.40 -22.54
C ALA A 25 -4.42 -2.32 -21.48
N LYS A 26 -5.50 -2.45 -20.69
CA LYS A 26 -5.80 -1.52 -19.59
C LYS A 26 -4.84 -1.75 -18.42
N LYS A 27 -4.46 -0.66 -17.77
CA LYS A 27 -3.59 -0.63 -16.58
C LYS A 27 -4.34 -0.02 -15.41
N ALA A 28 -4.24 -0.64 -14.24
CA ALA A 28 -4.82 -0.12 -13.01
C ALA A 28 -3.78 -0.04 -11.91
N LEU A 29 -3.78 1.05 -11.16
CA LEU A 29 -2.95 1.25 -9.98
C LEU A 29 -3.85 1.33 -8.76
N LEU A 30 -3.82 0.30 -7.93
CA LEU A 30 -4.62 0.22 -6.72
C LEU A 30 -3.83 0.80 -5.56
N VAL A 31 -4.34 1.88 -4.97
CA VAL A 31 -3.71 2.57 -3.84
C VAL A 31 -4.54 2.31 -2.59
N MET A 32 -3.98 1.51 -1.67
CA MET A 32 -4.63 1.15 -0.41
C MET A 32 -4.35 2.21 0.64
N CYS A 33 -5.40 2.77 1.24
CA CYS A 33 -5.30 3.88 2.19
C CYS A 33 -5.77 3.44 3.59
N ALA A 34 -4.92 3.62 4.60
CA ALA A 34 -5.27 3.33 5.99
C ALA A 34 -4.41 4.12 6.97
N ASP A 35 -4.94 4.36 8.17
CA ASP A 35 -4.19 4.89 9.30
C ASP A 35 -3.72 3.78 10.25
N HIS A 36 -2.65 4.07 11.00
CA HIS A 36 -2.02 3.09 11.88
C HIS A 36 -1.98 3.58 13.32
N GLY A 37 -2.45 2.78 14.27
CA GLY A 37 -2.39 3.11 15.70
C GLY A 37 -0.96 3.31 16.22
N VAL A 38 0.04 2.69 15.58
CA VAL A 38 1.46 2.88 15.95
C VAL A 38 1.98 4.30 15.67
N TRP A 39 1.21 5.13 14.95
CA TRP A 39 1.50 6.56 14.85
C TRP A 39 1.64 7.22 16.23
N ASP A 40 0.88 6.75 17.23
CA ASP A 40 0.91 7.26 18.62
C ASP A 40 2.26 7.04 19.32
N GLU A 41 3.13 6.18 18.79
CA GLU A 41 4.47 5.91 19.33
C GLU A 41 5.54 6.88 18.79
N GLY A 42 5.14 7.94 18.07
CA GLY A 42 6.05 9.00 17.62
C GLY A 42 6.98 8.61 16.46
N VAL A 43 6.60 7.60 15.69
CA VAL A 43 7.39 7.01 14.58
C VAL A 43 7.23 7.73 13.22
N ALA A 44 6.36 8.74 13.16
CA ALA A 44 6.12 9.58 11.98
C ALA A 44 6.06 11.05 12.40
N ILE A 45 6.46 11.96 11.49
CA ILE A 45 6.39 13.42 11.72
C ILE A 45 5.14 14.06 11.14
N SER A 46 4.57 13.46 10.10
CA SER A 46 3.38 13.97 9.45
C SER A 46 2.17 13.78 10.37
N PRO A 47 1.29 14.78 10.49
CA PRO A 47 0.03 14.62 11.22
C PRO A 47 -0.80 13.47 10.65
N LYS A 48 -1.48 12.71 11.50
CA LYS A 48 -2.30 11.55 11.10
C LYS A 48 -3.31 11.90 9.98
N ALA A 49 -3.94 13.07 10.06
CA ALA A 49 -4.90 13.56 9.07
C ALA A 49 -4.37 13.68 7.63
N VAL A 50 -3.06 13.66 7.41
CA VAL A 50 -2.46 13.70 6.06
C VAL A 50 -2.89 12.49 5.22
N THR A 51 -3.17 11.32 5.82
CA THR A 51 -3.71 10.16 5.11
C THR A 51 -5.02 10.53 4.39
N ALA A 52 -6.02 11.03 5.12
CA ALA A 52 -7.31 11.42 4.55
C ALA A 52 -7.20 12.55 3.53
N ILE A 53 -6.35 13.56 3.81
CA ILE A 53 -6.11 14.69 2.90
C ILE A 53 -5.54 14.20 1.56
N GLN A 54 -4.56 13.30 1.60
CA GLN A 54 -3.92 12.81 0.39
C GLN A 54 -4.80 11.82 -0.38
N ALA A 55 -5.61 11.00 0.30
CA ALA A 55 -6.61 10.17 -0.37
C ALA A 55 -7.62 11.03 -1.14
N ALA A 56 -8.09 12.13 -0.53
CA ALA A 56 -8.95 13.11 -1.21
C ALA A 56 -8.23 13.87 -2.35
N ASN A 57 -6.91 14.09 -2.27
CA ASN A 57 -6.15 14.64 -3.40
C ASN A 57 -6.05 13.65 -4.56
N MET A 58 -6.00 12.33 -4.29
CA MET A 58 -5.96 11.33 -5.36
C MET A 58 -7.23 11.31 -6.20
N THR A 59 -8.41 11.55 -5.60
CA THR A 59 -9.66 11.68 -6.35
C THR A 59 -9.71 12.92 -7.24
N ARG A 60 -8.91 13.94 -6.91
CA ARG A 60 -8.70 15.16 -7.73
C ARG A 60 -7.58 15.02 -8.76
N GLY A 61 -6.85 13.92 -8.77
CA GLY A 61 -5.76 13.69 -9.72
C GLY A 61 -4.48 14.51 -9.45
N THR A 62 -4.31 15.11 -8.27
CA THR A 62 -3.23 16.09 -8.01
C THR A 62 -2.00 15.52 -7.32
N THR A 63 -2.00 14.23 -6.96
CA THR A 63 -0.85 13.59 -6.32
C THR A 63 0.17 13.12 -7.36
N GLY A 64 1.42 12.88 -6.92
CA GLY A 64 2.47 12.38 -7.82
C GLY A 64 2.10 11.08 -8.53
N VAL A 65 1.42 10.16 -7.83
CA VAL A 65 0.96 8.90 -8.43
C VAL A 65 -0.10 9.12 -9.51
N CYS A 66 -0.99 10.10 -9.33
CA CYS A 66 -2.00 10.44 -10.33
C CYS A 66 -1.36 10.96 -11.63
N VAL A 67 -0.36 11.85 -11.51
CA VAL A 67 0.35 12.41 -12.67
C VAL A 67 1.12 11.33 -13.43
N LEU A 68 1.86 10.47 -12.72
CA LEU A 68 2.63 9.38 -13.34
C LEU A 68 1.71 8.30 -13.95
N ALA A 69 0.60 7.97 -13.28
CA ALA A 69 -0.38 7.03 -13.81
C ALA A 69 -1.05 7.57 -15.08
N ALA A 70 -1.43 8.86 -15.10
CA ALA A 70 -1.97 9.50 -16.30
C ALA A 70 -0.97 9.43 -17.47
N GLN A 71 0.31 9.74 -17.22
CA GLN A 71 1.37 9.63 -18.23
C GLN A 71 1.56 8.19 -18.74
N ALA A 72 1.40 7.20 -17.86
CA ALA A 72 1.48 5.78 -18.22
C ALA A 72 0.18 5.24 -18.85
N GLY A 73 -0.90 6.03 -18.93
CA GLY A 73 -2.22 5.58 -19.37
C GLY A 73 -2.84 4.54 -18.43
N ALA A 74 -2.61 4.67 -17.12
CA ALA A 74 -3.13 3.82 -16.07
C ALA A 74 -4.18 4.56 -15.23
N GLN A 75 -5.23 3.85 -14.84
CA GLN A 75 -6.27 4.38 -13.96
C GLN A 75 -5.87 4.18 -12.48
N VAL A 76 -5.99 5.22 -11.66
CA VAL A 76 -5.78 5.11 -10.21
C VAL A 76 -7.08 4.73 -9.52
N HIS A 77 -7.04 3.66 -8.73
CA HIS A 77 -8.13 3.20 -7.87
C HIS A 77 -7.74 3.50 -6.42
N VAL A 78 -8.35 4.51 -5.82
CA VAL A 78 -8.13 4.88 -4.42
C VAL A 78 -9.08 4.06 -3.56
N ILE A 79 -8.53 3.28 -2.63
CA ILE A 79 -9.30 2.32 -1.83
C ILE A 79 -9.04 2.61 -0.35
N ASP A 80 -10.06 3.07 0.36
CA ASP A 80 -10.04 3.21 1.82
C ASP A 80 -10.26 1.84 2.44
N VAL A 81 -9.21 1.30 3.05
CA VAL A 81 -9.25 0.04 3.81
C VAL A 81 -9.19 0.28 5.33
N GLY A 82 -9.03 1.53 5.77
CA GLY A 82 -8.75 1.81 7.17
C GLY A 82 -8.45 3.26 7.55
N ILE A 83 -8.89 4.27 6.80
CA ILE A 83 -8.59 5.68 7.13
C ILE A 83 -9.35 6.09 8.40
N ASP A 84 -8.66 6.75 9.33
CA ASP A 84 -9.23 7.30 10.56
C ASP A 84 -9.88 8.67 10.30
N SER A 85 -10.96 8.65 9.52
CA SER A 85 -11.75 9.84 9.19
C SER A 85 -13.21 9.47 8.90
N GLU A 86 -14.03 10.47 8.58
CA GLU A 86 -15.27 10.22 7.84
C GLU A 86 -14.97 9.64 6.44
N PRO A 87 -15.86 8.81 5.86
CA PRO A 87 -15.68 8.31 4.50
C PRO A 87 -15.54 9.46 3.49
N LEU A 88 -14.65 9.26 2.51
CA LEU A 88 -14.31 10.26 1.51
C LEU A 88 -15.08 10.02 0.20
N PRO A 89 -15.80 11.02 -0.35
CA PRO A 89 -16.43 10.89 -1.66
C PRO A 89 -15.41 10.57 -2.76
N GLY A 90 -15.78 9.64 -3.66
CA GLY A 90 -14.93 9.22 -4.78
C GLY A 90 -13.83 8.21 -4.43
N VAL A 91 -13.77 7.74 -3.17
CA VAL A 91 -12.87 6.66 -2.73
C VAL A 91 -13.66 5.36 -2.60
N VAL A 92 -13.11 4.24 -3.05
CA VAL A 92 -13.70 2.91 -2.88
C VAL A 92 -13.65 2.56 -1.40
N ASN A 93 -14.80 2.25 -0.80
CA ASN A 93 -14.89 1.96 0.63
C ASN A 93 -14.84 0.45 0.87
N MET A 94 -13.71 -0.02 1.42
CA MET A 94 -13.47 -1.38 1.94
C MET A 94 -12.97 -1.29 3.39
N ARG A 95 -13.44 -0.28 4.12
CA ARG A 95 -12.84 0.12 5.39
C ARG A 95 -13.17 -0.87 6.49
N VAL A 96 -12.12 -1.50 7.03
CA VAL A 96 -12.21 -2.47 8.13
C VAL A 96 -12.49 -1.79 9.46
N ALA A 97 -11.81 -0.66 9.73
CA ALA A 97 -11.91 0.12 10.96
C ALA A 97 -11.41 1.55 10.72
N ARG A 98 -11.56 2.44 11.71
CA ARG A 98 -10.88 3.75 11.73
C ARG A 98 -9.45 3.59 12.24
N GLY A 99 -8.55 3.30 11.32
CA GLY A 99 -7.18 2.90 11.60
C GLY A 99 -7.06 1.48 12.17
N CYS A 100 -5.89 0.87 12.01
CA CYS A 100 -5.58 -0.40 12.67
C CYS A 100 -5.13 -0.20 14.12
N GLY A 101 -5.13 -1.27 14.91
CA GLY A 101 -4.57 -1.31 16.25
C GLY A 101 -3.09 -0.90 16.29
N ASN A 102 -2.65 -0.39 17.44
CA ASN A 102 -1.24 -0.05 17.67
C ASN A 102 -0.43 -1.34 17.86
N ILE A 103 0.37 -1.68 16.85
CA ILE A 103 1.13 -2.94 16.80
C ILE A 103 2.09 -3.11 17.99
N ALA A 104 2.54 -2.00 18.57
CA ALA A 104 3.47 -2.02 19.68
C ALA A 104 2.80 -2.32 21.03
N ARG A 105 1.48 -2.50 21.05
CA ARG A 105 0.66 -2.82 22.24
C ARG A 105 -0.20 -4.07 22.06
N GLY A 106 -0.28 -4.61 20.85
CA GLY A 106 -1.18 -5.70 20.49
C GLY A 106 -1.36 -5.81 18.98
N PRO A 107 -2.27 -6.68 18.49
CA PRO A 107 -2.43 -6.90 17.06
C PRO A 107 -3.00 -5.68 16.33
N ALA A 108 -2.60 -5.49 15.06
CA ALA A 108 -3.18 -4.48 14.18
C ALA A 108 -4.68 -4.72 13.90
N MET A 109 -5.08 -5.99 13.80
CA MET A 109 -6.43 -6.44 13.47
C MET A 109 -6.58 -7.90 13.91
N THR A 110 -7.81 -8.41 13.95
CA THR A 110 -8.03 -9.84 14.12
C THR A 110 -7.65 -10.60 12.85
N ARG A 111 -7.47 -11.92 12.98
CA ARG A 111 -7.16 -12.78 11.83
C ARG A 111 -8.30 -12.76 10.80
N GLU A 112 -9.53 -12.78 11.29
CA GLU A 112 -10.76 -12.79 10.49
C GLU A 112 -10.88 -11.50 9.68
N GLN A 113 -10.63 -10.34 10.30
CA GLN A 113 -10.59 -9.05 9.62
C GLN A 113 -9.55 -9.03 8.48
N GLY A 114 -8.35 -9.56 8.73
CA GLY A 114 -7.31 -9.66 7.70
C GLY A 114 -7.71 -10.59 6.54
N GLN A 115 -8.32 -11.74 6.84
CA GLN A 115 -8.79 -12.69 5.83
C GLN A 115 -9.94 -12.12 4.98
N GLU A 116 -10.87 -11.42 5.60
CA GLU A 116 -12.00 -10.80 4.92
C GLU A 116 -11.53 -9.70 3.96
N LEU A 117 -10.63 -8.81 4.42
CA LEU A 117 -10.06 -7.77 3.58
C LEU A 117 -9.24 -8.36 2.42
N LEU A 118 -8.45 -9.40 2.66
CA LEU A 118 -7.73 -10.12 1.60
C LEU A 118 -8.70 -10.62 0.52
N LEU A 119 -9.78 -11.30 0.92
CA LEU A 119 -10.76 -11.83 -0.02
C LEU A 119 -11.51 -10.71 -0.77
N GLU A 120 -11.84 -9.61 -0.11
CA GLU A 120 -12.51 -8.47 -0.72
C GLU A 120 -11.65 -7.80 -1.79
N VAL A 121 -10.39 -7.48 -1.47
CA VAL A 121 -9.44 -6.87 -2.41
C VAL A 121 -9.11 -7.83 -3.56
N MET A 122 -9.02 -9.14 -3.31
CA MET A 122 -8.86 -10.15 -4.37
C MET A 122 -10.04 -10.16 -5.33
N ARG A 123 -11.28 -10.11 -4.81
CA ARG A 123 -12.49 -10.05 -5.65
C ARG A 123 -12.52 -8.78 -6.49
N TYR A 124 -12.20 -7.63 -5.89
CA TYR A 124 -12.13 -6.35 -6.60
C TYR A 124 -11.10 -6.36 -7.73
N THR A 125 -9.89 -6.83 -7.44
CA THR A 125 -8.81 -6.93 -8.44
C THR A 125 -9.18 -7.88 -9.59
N ARG A 126 -9.84 -9.00 -9.29
CA ARG A 126 -10.35 -9.92 -10.31
C ARG A 126 -11.47 -9.32 -11.16
N ALA A 127 -12.36 -8.51 -10.59
CA ALA A 127 -13.39 -7.81 -11.35
C ALA A 127 -12.76 -6.84 -12.36
N LEU A 128 -11.72 -6.09 -11.98
CA LEU A 128 -10.97 -5.24 -12.92
C LEU A 128 -10.31 -6.04 -14.05
N ALA A 129 -9.80 -7.25 -13.75
CA ALA A 129 -9.28 -8.13 -14.80
C ALA A 129 -10.37 -8.57 -15.79
N GLN A 130 -11.58 -8.85 -15.30
CA GLN A 130 -12.75 -9.15 -16.15
C GLN A 130 -13.17 -7.94 -17.01
N GLU A 131 -12.91 -6.72 -16.54
CA GLU A 131 -13.11 -5.47 -17.30
C GLU A 131 -11.98 -5.15 -18.29
N GLY A 132 -10.98 -6.04 -18.42
CA GLY A 132 -9.89 -5.95 -19.38
C GLY A 132 -8.59 -5.33 -18.85
N VAL A 133 -8.45 -5.16 -17.53
CA VAL A 133 -7.15 -4.82 -16.93
C VAL A 133 -6.21 -6.01 -17.02
N THR A 134 -5.03 -5.78 -17.59
CA THR A 134 -4.01 -6.82 -17.85
C THR A 134 -2.70 -6.55 -17.12
N LEU A 135 -2.53 -5.33 -16.60
CA LEU A 135 -1.37 -4.94 -15.82
C LEU A 135 -1.82 -4.13 -14.60
N PHE A 136 -1.41 -4.59 -13.44
CA PHE A 136 -1.70 -3.94 -12.16
C PHE A 136 -0.42 -3.34 -11.58
N GLY A 137 -0.55 -2.17 -10.98
CA GLY A 137 0.39 -1.64 -10.01
C GLY A 137 -0.26 -1.62 -8.64
N VAL A 138 0.57 -1.66 -7.61
CA VAL A 138 0.15 -1.50 -6.21
C VAL A 138 0.82 -0.27 -5.62
N GLY A 139 0.07 0.44 -4.79
CA GLY A 139 0.54 1.56 -4.02
C GLY A 139 -0.21 1.62 -2.70
N GLU A 140 0.23 2.51 -1.85
CA GLU A 140 -0.30 2.64 -0.50
C GLU A 140 -0.19 4.08 -0.01
N LEU A 141 -0.95 4.40 1.02
CA LEU A 141 -0.95 5.70 1.67
C LEU A 141 -1.38 5.52 3.13
N GLY A 142 -0.47 5.77 4.07
CA GLY A 142 -0.82 5.73 5.49
C GLY A 142 0.26 6.35 6.36
N MET A 143 -0.12 7.24 7.28
CA MET A 143 0.87 7.78 8.21
C MET A 143 1.37 6.68 9.14
N ALA A 144 2.69 6.62 9.34
CA ALA A 144 3.41 5.60 10.10
C ALA A 144 3.49 4.18 9.50
N ASN A 145 2.98 3.94 8.28
CA ASN A 145 2.98 2.65 7.57
C ASN A 145 4.36 1.96 7.43
N THR A 146 5.46 2.72 7.36
CA THR A 146 6.81 2.15 7.27
C THR A 146 7.25 1.40 8.53
N THR A 147 6.60 1.63 9.67
CA THR A 147 6.85 0.91 10.92
C THR A 147 6.34 -0.55 10.85
N PRO A 148 5.05 -0.84 10.57
CA PRO A 148 4.61 -2.21 10.33
C PRO A 148 5.30 -2.86 9.13
N ALA A 149 5.64 -2.10 8.08
CA ALA A 149 6.41 -2.65 6.95
C ALA A 149 7.77 -3.20 7.41
N ALA A 150 8.51 -2.44 8.22
CA ALA A 150 9.79 -2.89 8.77
C ALA A 150 9.63 -4.10 9.71
N ALA A 151 8.58 -4.13 10.53
CA ALA A 151 8.27 -5.27 11.39
C ALA A 151 8.02 -6.56 10.57
N ILE A 152 7.23 -6.46 9.48
CA ILE A 152 6.98 -7.59 8.57
C ILE A 152 8.28 -8.06 7.92
N VAL A 153 9.11 -7.14 7.43
CA VAL A 153 10.40 -7.51 6.81
C VAL A 153 11.32 -8.18 7.81
N SER A 154 11.46 -7.63 9.03
CA SER A 154 12.27 -8.23 10.09
C SER A 154 11.82 -9.67 10.39
N VAL A 155 10.52 -9.90 10.56
CA VAL A 155 9.98 -11.24 10.83
C VAL A 155 10.21 -12.21 9.66
N LEU A 156 9.95 -11.79 8.42
CA LEU A 156 10.03 -12.68 7.26
C LEU A 156 11.47 -13.01 6.85
N THR A 157 12.43 -12.13 7.15
CA THR A 157 13.84 -12.29 6.76
C THR A 157 14.73 -12.76 7.91
N GLY A 158 14.29 -12.61 9.15
CA GLY A 158 15.12 -12.84 10.34
C GLY A 158 16.13 -11.72 10.62
N SER A 159 16.08 -10.61 9.88
CA SER A 159 16.94 -9.45 10.10
C SER A 159 16.54 -8.68 11.36
N ASP A 160 17.51 -8.08 12.03
CA ASP A 160 17.24 -7.23 13.19
C ASP A 160 16.51 -5.95 12.75
N ALA A 161 15.65 -5.41 13.61
CA ALA A 161 14.90 -4.18 13.35
C ALA A 161 15.81 -3.01 12.96
N GLN A 162 17.02 -2.93 13.52
CA GLN A 162 18.01 -1.89 13.21
C GLN A 162 18.50 -1.94 11.76
N GLU A 163 18.46 -3.11 11.10
CA GLU A 163 18.90 -3.29 9.72
C GLU A 163 17.83 -2.88 8.71
N VAL A 164 16.55 -2.90 9.11
CA VAL A 164 15.41 -2.76 8.19
C VAL A 164 14.57 -1.50 8.44
N VAL A 165 14.77 -0.80 9.57
CA VAL A 165 14.08 0.45 9.88
C VAL A 165 14.76 1.65 9.21
N GLY A 166 14.03 2.30 8.31
CA GLY A 166 14.43 3.57 7.69
C GLY A 166 13.68 4.80 8.20
N ILE A 167 14.05 5.97 7.67
CA ILE A 167 13.46 7.27 8.04
C ILE A 167 12.01 7.46 7.56
N GLY A 168 11.53 6.65 6.61
CA GLY A 168 10.21 6.84 6.01
C GLY A 168 10.05 8.25 5.43
N ALA A 169 8.93 8.91 5.71
CA ALA A 169 8.67 10.29 5.29
C ALA A 169 9.47 11.32 6.13
N ASN A 170 10.78 11.36 5.92
CA ASN A 170 11.71 12.34 6.50
C ASN A 170 11.70 12.38 8.05
N LEU A 171 11.56 11.25 8.73
CA LEU A 171 11.73 11.19 10.19
C LEU A 171 13.15 11.67 10.57
N PRO A 172 13.30 12.61 11.53
CA PRO A 172 14.61 13.05 11.99
C PRO A 172 15.44 11.87 12.49
N LEU A 173 16.74 11.84 12.14
CA LEU A 173 17.65 10.74 12.49
C LEU A 173 17.67 10.46 14.01
N ALA A 174 17.54 11.49 14.85
CA ALA A 174 17.47 11.36 16.30
C ALA A 174 16.26 10.54 16.80
N LYS A 175 15.20 10.38 16.00
CA LYS A 175 14.01 9.58 16.34
C LYS A 175 14.06 8.15 15.79
N VAL A 176 15.03 7.80 14.96
CA VAL A 176 15.13 6.46 14.35
C VAL A 176 15.33 5.39 15.42
N GLY A 177 16.12 5.67 16.47
CA GLY A 177 16.30 4.74 17.60
C GLY A 177 14.98 4.36 18.27
N ASN A 178 14.09 5.32 18.53
CA ASN A 178 12.75 5.05 19.04
C ASN A 178 11.93 4.16 18.09
N LYS A 179 12.00 4.42 16.77
CA LYS A 179 11.29 3.62 15.77
C LYS A 179 11.80 2.17 15.71
N VAL A 180 13.10 1.94 15.90
CA VAL A 180 13.67 0.60 16.02
C VAL A 180 13.10 -0.13 17.23
N GLU A 181 13.08 0.50 18.41
CA GLU A 181 12.52 -0.10 19.63
C GLU A 181 11.02 -0.41 19.49
N VAL A 182 10.26 0.46 18.83
CA VAL A 182 8.84 0.22 18.53
C VAL A 182 8.63 -0.98 17.60
N VAL A 183 9.56 -1.26 16.69
CA VAL A 183 9.48 -2.44 15.80
C VAL A 183 9.88 -3.73 16.53
N ARG A 184 10.80 -3.65 17.50
CA ARG A 184 11.21 -4.81 18.32
C ARG A 184 10.13 -5.27 19.30
N ARG A 185 9.31 -4.33 19.79
CA ARG A 185 8.24 -4.58 20.76
C ARG A 185 6.97 -5.13 20.10
#